data_AF-A0A2X0KY19-F1
#
_entry.id   AF-A0A2X0KY19-F1
#
_cell.length_a   1.000
_cell.length_b   1.000
_cell.length_c   1.000
_cell.angle_alpha   90.00
_cell.angle_beta   90.00
_cell.angle_gamma   90.00
#
_symmetry.space_group_name_H-M   'P 1'
#
loop_
_entity.id
_entity.type
_entity.pdbx_description
1 polymer ?
#
loop_
_entity_poly.entity_id
_entity_poly.type
_entity_poly.pdbx_seq_one_letter_code
_entity_poly.pdbx_strand_id
1 'polypeptide(L)'
;MARKNAAQKAAAAALKESTTGQASTSTVTLEAEGVTGGGEEPPAKKSKKQQHRKDKPWDTDDIDHWAIQPFTKDDQGLKNQAPLLEESSFATLFPKYRETYLREIWGHVVTALEKHGITATLDLVEGSMTVKTTRKTFDPYIILKARDLIKLLARSVPLPQAVKILEDAVNCDIIKIGNVIRNNDRFVKRRQRILGPGGSTLKAIELLTQCYVLVQGNTVAAMGGHKGLKEVRKIVLDCMKNVHPIYHIKVSFNDYPKISPKSGTDPNSLFHMCGLE
;
A
#
# COMPACT_ATOMS: atom_id res chain seq x y z
N MET A 1 4.52 -31.15 -31.37
CA MET A 1 4.35 -31.49 -29.93
C MET A 1 5.66 -31.87 -29.22
N ALA A 2 6.68 -32.44 -29.87
CA ALA A 2 7.91 -32.88 -29.19
C ALA A 2 8.91 -31.78 -28.76
N ARG A 3 8.89 -30.59 -29.38
CA ARG A 3 9.87 -29.52 -29.08
C ARG A 3 9.55 -28.67 -27.82
N LYS A 4 8.29 -28.64 -27.36
CA LYS A 4 7.90 -27.86 -26.18
C LYS A 4 8.25 -28.57 -24.85
N ASN A 5 8.30 -29.90 -24.85
CA ASN A 5 8.64 -30.68 -23.64
C ASN A 5 10.16 -30.69 -23.34
N ALA A 6 11.02 -30.48 -24.34
CA ALA A 6 12.46 -30.40 -24.13
C ALA A 6 12.87 -29.11 -23.38
N ALA A 7 12.22 -27.98 -23.68
CA ALA A 7 12.47 -26.71 -23.01
C ALA A 7 12.02 -26.70 -21.54
N GLN A 8 10.91 -27.37 -21.22
CA GLN A 8 10.43 -27.52 -19.84
C GLN A 8 11.30 -28.49 -19.02
N LYS A 9 11.87 -29.52 -19.66
CA LYS A 9 12.78 -30.48 -19.00
C LYS A 9 14.17 -29.89 -18.70
N ALA A 10 14.64 -28.94 -19.53
CA ALA A 10 15.88 -28.20 -19.29
C ALA A 10 15.75 -27.18 -18.14
N ALA A 11 14.60 -26.50 -18.02
CA ALA A 11 14.36 -25.54 -16.92
C ALA A 11 14.24 -26.23 -15.54
N ALA A 12 13.75 -27.47 -15.48
CA ALA A 12 13.64 -28.24 -14.23
C ALA A 12 14.97 -28.85 -13.76
N ALA A 13 15.97 -29.00 -14.64
CA ALA A 13 17.29 -29.50 -14.28
C ALA A 13 18.16 -28.40 -13.61
N ALA A 14 18.04 -27.16 -14.08
CA ALA A 14 18.78 -26.02 -13.54
C ALA A 14 18.37 -25.61 -12.10
N LEU A 15 17.18 -26.01 -11.64
CA LEU A 15 16.72 -25.74 -10.27
C LEU A 15 17.17 -26.79 -9.25
N LYS A 16 17.70 -27.93 -9.70
CA LYS A 16 18.21 -29.00 -8.82
C LYS A 16 19.69 -28.88 -8.49
N GLU A 17 20.45 -28.09 -9.25
CA GLU A 17 21.89 -27.90 -9.01
C GLU A 17 22.20 -26.81 -7.97
N SER A 18 21.22 -26.00 -7.57
CA SER A 18 21.41 -24.92 -6.58
C SER A 18 21.12 -25.32 -5.12
N THR A 19 20.70 -26.56 -4.86
CA THR A 19 20.26 -27.01 -3.52
C THR A 19 21.11 -28.14 -2.94
N THR A 20 22.31 -28.40 -3.45
CA THR A 20 23.20 -29.43 -2.89
C THR A 20 24.63 -28.93 -2.75
N GLY A 21 25.02 -28.65 -1.50
CA GLY A 21 26.37 -28.26 -1.07
C GLY A 21 26.38 -26.89 -0.39
N GLN A 22 26.80 -26.69 0.85
CA GLN A 22 27.58 -27.49 1.78
C GLN A 22 27.25 -27.06 3.21
N ALA A 23 26.99 -28.03 4.08
CA ALA A 23 27.32 -27.93 5.49
C ALA A 23 28.71 -28.56 5.68
N SER A 24 29.67 -27.83 6.26
CA SER A 24 30.73 -28.43 7.07
C SER A 24 31.49 -27.38 7.88
N THR A 25 31.54 -27.65 9.17
CA THR A 25 32.37 -27.07 10.23
C THR A 25 33.85 -27.21 9.89
N SER A 26 34.67 -26.20 10.21
CA SER A 26 36.02 -26.43 10.76
C SER A 26 36.59 -25.18 11.42
N THR A 27 37.02 -25.41 12.64
CA THR A 27 37.84 -24.60 13.53
C THR A 27 39.26 -24.41 12.97
N VAL A 28 39.80 -23.19 13.06
CA VAL A 28 41.25 -22.97 13.25
C VAL A 28 41.45 -21.83 14.24
N THR A 29 42.04 -22.18 15.37
CA THR A 29 42.64 -21.35 16.40
C THR A 29 43.98 -20.78 15.93
N LEU A 30 44.26 -19.51 16.26
CA LEU A 30 45.62 -19.01 16.49
C LEU A 30 45.58 -18.02 17.66
N GLU A 31 46.32 -18.37 18.71
CA GLU A 31 46.57 -17.58 19.92
C GLU A 31 47.72 -16.60 19.70
N ALA A 32 47.69 -15.45 20.38
CA ALA A 32 48.82 -14.88 21.13
C ALA A 32 48.36 -13.61 21.90
N GLU A 33 48.34 -13.74 23.23
CA GLU A 33 48.77 -12.79 24.30
C GLU A 33 48.52 -11.28 24.09
N GLY A 34 47.81 -10.52 24.92
CA GLY A 34 47.76 -10.50 26.37
C GLY A 34 48.28 -9.15 26.88
N VAL A 35 47.41 -8.16 27.12
CA VAL A 35 47.69 -7.01 28.02
C VAL A 35 46.41 -6.60 28.73
N THR A 36 46.50 -6.61 30.05
CA THR A 36 45.53 -6.18 31.05
C THR A 36 45.29 -4.67 31.01
N GLY A 37 44.05 -4.24 31.25
CA GLY A 37 43.73 -2.83 31.37
C GLY A 37 42.28 -2.60 31.77
N GLY A 38 41.96 -2.84 33.03
CA GLY A 38 40.72 -2.36 33.63
C GLY A 38 40.69 -0.83 33.56
N GLY A 39 39.64 -0.30 32.93
CA GLY A 39 39.36 1.12 32.84
C GLY A 39 37.86 1.31 33.00
N GLU A 40 37.40 1.25 34.24
CA GLU A 40 36.04 1.59 34.64
C GLU A 40 35.85 3.10 34.43
N GLU A 41 35.09 3.49 33.39
CA GLU A 41 34.70 4.89 33.20
C GLU A 41 33.74 5.31 34.33
N PRO A 42 33.95 6.48 34.96
CA PRO A 42 33.20 6.86 36.15
C PRO A 42 31.73 7.16 35.83
N PRO A 43 30.78 6.78 36.70
CA PRO A 43 29.37 7.06 36.47
C PRO A 43 29.10 8.57 36.51
N ALA A 44 28.57 9.10 35.43
CA ALA A 44 28.15 10.50 35.33
C ALA A 44 27.18 10.86 36.46
N LYS A 45 27.47 11.93 37.21
CA LYS A 45 26.66 12.41 38.34
C LYS A 45 25.26 12.81 37.86
N LYS A 46 24.25 11.97 38.11
CA LYS A 46 22.82 12.23 37.81
C LYS A 46 22.36 13.51 38.53
N SER A 47 21.77 14.46 37.80
CA SER A 47 21.28 15.73 38.35
C SER A 47 20.21 15.52 39.44
N LYS A 48 20.01 16.47 40.37
CA LYS A 48 19.00 16.37 41.47
C LYS A 48 17.57 16.08 40.97
N LYS A 49 17.25 16.40 39.71
CA LYS A 49 15.96 16.08 39.06
C LYS A 49 15.82 14.63 38.59
N GLN A 50 16.89 13.84 38.62
CA GLN A 50 16.92 12.43 38.21
C GLN A 50 17.13 11.45 39.38
N GLN A 51 17.24 11.93 40.62
CA GLN A 51 17.42 11.07 41.81
C GLN A 51 16.25 10.09 42.05
N HIS A 52 15.05 10.39 41.55
CA HIS A 52 13.88 9.52 41.66
C HIS A 52 13.54 8.75 40.37
N ARG A 53 14.31 8.95 39.28
CA ARG A 53 14.10 8.24 38.01
C ARG A 53 14.83 6.90 38.09
N LYS A 54 14.14 5.88 38.64
CA LYS A 54 14.62 4.49 38.62
C LYS A 54 14.72 4.04 37.16
N ASP A 55 15.81 3.37 36.83
CA ASP A 55 15.98 2.75 35.51
C ASP A 55 14.89 1.68 35.39
N LYS A 56 14.07 1.77 34.34
CA LYS A 56 12.97 0.83 34.11
C LYS A 56 13.57 -0.41 33.45
N PRO A 57 13.66 -1.56 34.12
CA PRO A 57 14.29 -2.76 33.56
C PRO A 57 13.54 -3.36 32.35
N TRP A 58 12.35 -2.82 32.04
CA TRP A 58 11.54 -3.18 30.87
C TRP A 58 11.64 -2.17 29.71
N ASP A 59 12.43 -1.11 29.85
CA ASP A 59 12.62 -0.02 28.88
C ASP A 59 14.05 -0.13 28.32
N THR A 60 14.34 -1.23 27.63
CA THR A 60 15.60 -1.45 26.91
C THR A 60 15.52 -0.80 25.53
N ASP A 61 16.61 -0.18 25.08
CA ASP A 61 16.70 0.53 23.77
C ASP A 61 16.42 -0.39 22.56
N ASP A 62 16.42 -1.72 22.76
CA ASP A 62 16.10 -2.73 21.76
C ASP A 62 14.60 -2.90 21.49
N ILE A 63 13.73 -2.39 22.38
CA ILE A 63 12.27 -2.56 22.29
C ILE A 63 11.68 -1.34 21.58
N ASP A 64 11.28 -1.52 20.31
CA ASP A 64 10.51 -0.49 19.60
C ASP A 64 9.08 -0.43 20.15
N HIS A 65 8.87 0.49 21.08
CA HIS A 65 7.59 0.74 21.74
C HIS A 65 6.47 1.19 20.79
N TRP A 66 6.80 1.57 19.54
CA TRP A 66 5.85 2.08 18.55
C TRP A 66 5.57 1.09 17.41
N ALA A 67 6.19 -0.09 17.44
CA ALA A 67 5.93 -1.13 16.45
C ALA A 67 4.48 -1.63 16.56
N ILE A 68 3.69 -1.34 15.53
CA ILE A 68 2.30 -1.80 15.44
C ILE A 68 2.32 -3.28 15.05
N GLN A 69 2.00 -4.15 16.00
CA GLN A 69 1.87 -5.58 15.73
C GLN A 69 0.61 -5.85 14.89
N PRO A 70 0.67 -6.74 13.88
CA PRO A 70 -0.49 -7.06 13.06
C PRO A 70 -1.55 -7.77 13.90
N PHE A 71 -2.81 -7.31 13.81
CA PHE A 71 -3.93 -7.91 14.54
C PHE A 71 -4.30 -9.25 13.89
N THR A 72 -3.89 -10.35 14.50
CA THR A 72 -4.18 -11.70 14.00
C THR A 72 -5.33 -12.34 14.77
N LYS A 73 -6.01 -13.31 14.14
CA LYS A 73 -7.10 -14.06 14.78
C LYS A 73 -6.66 -14.87 16.01
N ASP A 74 -5.39 -15.19 16.10
CA ASP A 74 -4.82 -16.01 17.18
C ASP A 74 -4.28 -15.18 18.35
N ASP A 75 -4.38 -13.85 18.26
CA ASP A 75 -3.87 -12.95 19.29
C ASP A 75 -4.67 -13.11 20.60
N GLN A 76 -3.95 -13.15 21.73
CA GLN A 76 -4.51 -13.59 23.02
C GLN A 76 -5.68 -12.71 23.51
N GLY A 77 -5.77 -11.46 23.05
CA GLY A 77 -6.86 -10.55 23.37
C GLY A 77 -8.21 -10.93 22.76
N LEU A 78 -8.23 -11.66 21.65
CA LEU A 78 -9.46 -12.00 20.93
C LEU A 78 -10.17 -13.23 21.52
N LYS A 79 -9.44 -14.16 22.14
CA LYS A 79 -10.01 -15.37 22.78
C LYS A 79 -11.03 -15.04 23.88
N ASN A 80 -10.93 -13.85 24.48
CA ASN A 80 -11.80 -13.37 25.55
C ASN A 80 -12.82 -12.32 25.07
N GLN A 81 -12.86 -11.99 23.78
CA GLN A 81 -13.84 -11.05 23.25
C GLN A 81 -15.13 -11.76 22.85
N ALA A 82 -16.24 -11.25 23.41
CA ALA A 82 -17.58 -11.63 22.96
C ALA A 82 -17.75 -11.27 21.48
N PRO A 83 -18.55 -12.05 20.71
CA PRO A 83 -18.87 -11.69 19.33
C PRO A 83 -19.52 -10.31 19.26
N LEU A 84 -19.38 -9.64 18.11
CA LEU A 84 -20.03 -8.34 17.86
C LEU A 84 -21.53 -8.46 18.16
N LEU A 85 -22.03 -7.58 19.04
CA LEU A 85 -23.42 -7.57 19.46
C LEU A 85 -24.35 -7.05 18.36
N GLU A 86 -23.86 -6.08 17.60
CA GLU A 86 -24.60 -5.36 16.57
C GLU A 86 -24.07 -5.66 15.16
N GLU A 87 -24.99 -5.66 14.20
CA GLU A 87 -24.67 -5.85 12.78
C GLU A 87 -24.46 -4.48 12.11
N SER A 88 -23.30 -4.30 11.51
CA SER A 88 -22.99 -3.14 10.67
C SER A 88 -23.17 -3.53 9.21
N SER A 89 -23.95 -2.74 8.46
CA SER A 89 -24.18 -2.95 7.04
C SER A 89 -23.85 -1.70 6.23
N PHE A 90 -23.17 -1.89 5.10
CA PHE A 90 -22.89 -0.81 4.15
C PHE A 90 -23.27 -1.26 2.74
N ALA A 91 -23.93 -0.37 2.00
CA ALA A 91 -24.30 -0.61 0.61
C ALA A 91 -23.71 0.49 -0.30
N THR A 92 -23.32 0.10 -1.52
CA THR A 92 -22.89 1.03 -2.57
C THR A 92 -23.52 0.66 -3.89
N LEU A 93 -24.09 1.66 -4.57
CA LEU A 93 -24.63 1.52 -5.92
C LEU A 93 -23.49 1.52 -6.95
N PHE A 94 -23.62 0.70 -7.99
CA PHE A 94 -22.68 0.67 -9.11
C PHE A 94 -23.37 0.95 -10.46
N PRO A 95 -22.64 1.47 -11.45
CA PRO A 95 -23.20 1.72 -12.77
C PRO A 95 -23.49 0.43 -13.55
N LYS A 96 -24.56 0.41 -14.35
CA LYS A 96 -25.01 -0.75 -15.14
C LYS A 96 -23.91 -1.37 -16.02
N TYR A 97 -23.01 -0.57 -16.61
CA TYR A 97 -21.93 -1.09 -17.45
C TYR A 97 -20.90 -1.97 -16.68
N ARG A 98 -20.87 -1.88 -15.34
CA ARG A 98 -19.91 -2.63 -14.51
C ARG A 98 -20.46 -3.99 -14.06
N GLU A 99 -21.75 -4.24 -14.30
CA GLU A 99 -22.46 -5.44 -13.86
C GLU A 99 -21.83 -6.74 -14.37
N THR A 100 -21.51 -6.81 -15.67
CA THR A 100 -20.91 -8.01 -16.29
C THR A 100 -19.62 -8.41 -15.60
N TYR A 101 -18.75 -7.43 -15.34
CA TYR A 101 -17.49 -7.66 -14.63
C TYR A 101 -17.74 -8.13 -13.19
N LEU A 102 -18.60 -7.43 -12.45
CA LEU A 102 -18.89 -7.76 -11.05
C LEU A 102 -19.45 -9.18 -10.90
N ARG A 103 -20.32 -9.60 -11.82
CA ARG A 103 -20.90 -10.96 -11.85
C ARG A 103 -19.82 -12.04 -11.96
N GLU A 104 -18.82 -11.84 -12.82
CA GLU A 104 -17.72 -12.78 -13.02
C GLU A 104 -16.79 -12.86 -11.81
N ILE A 105 -16.45 -11.70 -11.22
CA ILE A 105 -15.47 -11.64 -10.13
C ILE A 105 -16.06 -11.86 -8.73
N TRP A 106 -17.39 -11.89 -8.58
CA TRP A 106 -18.05 -11.86 -7.28
C TRP A 106 -17.64 -13.01 -6.36
N GLY A 107 -17.46 -14.21 -6.92
CA GLY A 107 -16.99 -15.37 -6.16
C GLY A 107 -15.67 -15.10 -5.45
N HIS A 108 -14.73 -14.45 -6.12
CA HIS A 108 -13.44 -14.09 -5.53
C HIS A 108 -13.55 -13.01 -4.44
N VAL A 109 -14.50 -12.07 -4.58
CA VAL A 109 -14.79 -11.04 -3.56
C VAL A 109 -15.32 -11.71 -2.28
N VAL A 110 -16.25 -12.65 -2.42
CA VAL A 110 -16.81 -13.40 -1.28
C VAL A 110 -15.71 -14.18 -0.57
N THR A 111 -14.87 -14.93 -1.30
CA THR A 111 -13.76 -15.69 -0.70
C THR A 111 -12.75 -14.78 0.02
N ALA A 112 -12.49 -13.58 -0.50
CA ALA A 112 -11.58 -12.63 0.14
C ALA A 112 -12.18 -12.09 1.46
N LEU A 113 -13.46 -11.73 1.47
CA LEU A 113 -14.15 -11.16 2.64
C LEU A 113 -14.51 -12.21 3.70
N GLU A 114 -14.77 -13.45 3.29
CA GLU A 114 -15.07 -14.56 4.20
C GLU A 114 -13.89 -14.87 5.13
N LYS A 115 -12.65 -14.70 4.66
CA LYS A 115 -11.45 -14.78 5.50
C LYS A 115 -11.50 -13.84 6.70
N HIS A 116 -12.21 -12.72 6.60
CA HIS A 116 -12.39 -11.75 7.68
C HIS A 116 -13.74 -11.88 8.40
N GLY A 117 -14.56 -12.87 8.05
CA GLY A 117 -15.88 -13.08 8.65
C GLY A 117 -16.91 -12.03 8.22
N ILE A 118 -16.75 -11.43 7.04
CA ILE A 118 -17.70 -10.46 6.47
C ILE A 118 -18.51 -11.15 5.38
N THR A 119 -19.82 -10.90 5.37
CA THR A 119 -20.71 -11.36 4.30
C THR A 119 -20.89 -10.27 3.26
N ALA A 120 -20.89 -10.65 1.98
CA ALA A 120 -21.11 -9.75 0.87
C ALA A 120 -22.22 -10.27 -0.03
N THR A 121 -23.19 -9.43 -0.36
CA THR A 121 -24.28 -9.74 -1.29
C THR A 121 -24.26 -8.78 -2.48
N LEU A 122 -24.50 -9.32 -3.68
CA LEU A 122 -24.61 -8.56 -4.92
C LEU A 122 -26.07 -8.60 -5.38
N ASP A 123 -26.68 -7.43 -5.51
CA ASP A 123 -27.99 -7.28 -6.12
C ASP A 123 -27.86 -6.68 -7.52
N LEU A 124 -28.34 -7.43 -8.51
CA LEU A 124 -28.31 -7.08 -9.92
C LEU A 124 -29.55 -6.28 -10.36
N VAL A 125 -30.65 -6.38 -9.60
CA VAL A 125 -31.90 -5.66 -9.92
C VAL A 125 -31.76 -4.21 -9.49
N GLU A 126 -31.37 -3.97 -8.24
CA GLU A 126 -31.08 -2.62 -7.74
C GLU A 126 -29.72 -2.08 -8.22
N GLY A 127 -28.80 -2.96 -8.64
CA GLY A 127 -27.44 -2.57 -8.99
C GLY A 127 -26.64 -2.12 -7.77
N SER A 128 -26.77 -2.86 -6.67
CA SER A 128 -26.16 -2.55 -5.37
C SER A 128 -25.24 -3.66 -4.88
N MET A 129 -24.14 -3.29 -4.22
CA MET A 129 -23.27 -4.20 -3.49
C MET A 129 -23.40 -3.90 -2.01
N THR A 130 -23.66 -4.93 -1.20
CA THR A 130 -23.82 -4.79 0.25
C THR A 130 -22.82 -5.64 0.98
N VAL A 131 -22.19 -5.09 2.02
CA VAL A 131 -21.33 -5.82 2.96
C VAL A 131 -21.92 -5.73 4.36
N LYS A 132 -21.90 -6.85 5.10
CA LYS A 132 -22.44 -6.95 6.46
C LYS A 132 -21.48 -7.69 7.38
N THR A 133 -21.31 -7.19 8.60
CA THR A 133 -20.58 -7.93 9.65
C THR A 133 -21.36 -9.16 10.08
N THR A 134 -20.65 -10.15 10.63
CA THR A 134 -21.26 -11.35 11.22
C THR A 134 -20.74 -11.53 12.63
N ARG A 135 -21.35 -12.46 13.38
CA ARG A 135 -20.83 -12.87 14.71
C ARG A 135 -19.43 -13.50 14.67
N LYS A 136 -18.92 -13.83 13.47
CA LYS A 136 -17.58 -14.39 13.25
C LYS A 136 -16.53 -13.34 12.90
N THR A 137 -16.94 -12.06 12.75
CA THR A 137 -16.01 -10.97 12.48
C THR A 137 -15.16 -10.72 13.73
N PHE A 138 -13.84 -10.85 13.58
CA PHE A 138 -12.90 -10.69 14.70
C PHE A 138 -12.40 -9.25 14.86
N ASP A 139 -12.20 -8.55 13.75
CA ASP A 139 -11.74 -7.16 13.74
C ASP A 139 -12.94 -6.21 13.54
N PRO A 140 -13.22 -5.27 14.45
CA PRO A 140 -14.27 -4.28 14.23
C PRO A 140 -13.96 -3.28 13.11
N TYR A 141 -12.69 -3.03 12.77
CA TYR A 141 -12.30 -2.02 11.78
C TYR A 141 -12.40 -2.51 10.33
N ILE A 142 -12.30 -3.82 10.10
CA ILE A 142 -12.32 -4.44 8.77
C ILE A 142 -13.59 -4.12 7.96
N ILE A 143 -14.73 -3.85 8.62
CA ILE A 143 -15.96 -3.47 7.91
C ILE A 143 -15.80 -2.15 7.14
N LEU A 144 -14.98 -1.22 7.64
CA LEU A 144 -14.69 0.04 6.96
C LEU A 144 -13.82 -0.18 5.73
N LYS A 145 -12.87 -1.12 5.80
CA LYS A 145 -12.06 -1.54 4.65
C LYS A 145 -12.90 -2.29 3.61
N ALA A 146 -13.83 -3.14 4.04
CA ALA A 146 -14.78 -3.83 3.15
C ALA A 146 -15.73 -2.84 2.45
N ARG A 147 -16.22 -1.82 3.17
CA ARG A 147 -16.97 -0.71 2.58
C ARG A 147 -16.15 0.02 1.51
N ASP A 148 -14.87 0.21 1.76
CA ASP A 148 -13.99 0.92 0.83
C ASP A 148 -13.62 0.04 -0.38
N LEU A 149 -13.52 -1.28 -0.22
CA LEU A 149 -13.42 -2.25 -1.31
C LEU A 149 -14.61 -2.16 -2.27
N ILE A 150 -15.85 -2.21 -1.78
CA ILE A 150 -17.04 -2.12 -2.65
C ILE A 150 -17.13 -0.78 -3.37
N LYS A 151 -16.72 0.33 -2.73
CA LYS A 151 -16.63 1.64 -3.38
C LYS A 151 -15.59 1.64 -4.51
N LEU A 152 -14.44 1.01 -4.32
CA LEU A 152 -13.40 0.92 -5.36
C LEU A 152 -13.86 0.08 -6.55
N LEU A 153 -14.55 -1.04 -6.29
CA LEU A 153 -15.15 -1.87 -7.33
C LEU A 153 -16.21 -1.11 -8.14
N ALA A 154 -17.02 -0.29 -7.48
CA ALA A 154 -17.99 0.60 -8.14
C ALA A 154 -17.31 1.68 -9.01
N ARG A 155 -16.06 2.06 -8.69
CA ARG A 155 -15.20 2.99 -9.46
C ARG A 155 -14.28 2.28 -10.45
N SER A 156 -14.67 1.07 -10.85
CA SER A 156 -14.00 0.25 -11.87
C SER A 156 -12.54 -0.10 -11.61
N VAL A 157 -12.08 -0.06 -10.35
CA VAL A 157 -10.78 -0.62 -9.98
C VAL A 157 -10.81 -2.14 -10.17
N PRO A 158 -9.77 -2.74 -10.77
CA PRO A 158 -9.70 -4.19 -10.95
C PRO A 158 -9.53 -4.91 -9.60
N LEU A 159 -10.14 -6.09 -9.46
CA LEU A 159 -10.14 -6.86 -8.21
C LEU A 159 -8.75 -7.11 -7.62
N PRO A 160 -7.73 -7.56 -8.38
CA PRO A 160 -6.40 -7.87 -7.81
C PRO A 160 -5.75 -6.66 -7.14
N GLN A 161 -6.05 -5.45 -7.64
CA GLN A 161 -5.58 -4.23 -7.03
C GLN A 161 -6.47 -3.83 -5.85
N ALA A 162 -7.79 -3.95 -5.99
CA ALA A 162 -8.76 -3.56 -4.96
C ALA A 162 -8.62 -4.39 -3.67
N VAL A 163 -8.32 -5.69 -3.75
CA VAL A 163 -8.16 -6.59 -2.58
C VAL A 163 -7.06 -6.11 -1.63
N LYS A 164 -6.04 -5.41 -2.13
CA LYS A 164 -4.97 -4.84 -1.30
C LYS A 164 -5.47 -3.85 -0.24
N ILE A 165 -6.68 -3.31 -0.41
CA ILE A 165 -7.28 -2.41 0.59
C ILE A 165 -7.60 -3.11 1.92
N LEU A 166 -7.68 -4.45 1.93
CA LEU A 166 -7.87 -5.23 3.15
C LEU A 166 -6.63 -5.23 4.05
N GLU A 167 -5.47 -4.80 3.53
CA GLU A 167 -4.25 -4.60 4.30
C GLU A 167 -4.27 -3.25 5.01
N ASP A 168 -3.78 -3.19 6.25
CA ASP A 168 -3.86 -1.98 7.09
C ASP A 168 -3.06 -0.79 6.54
N ALA A 169 -1.91 -1.07 5.92
CA ALA A 169 -1.01 -0.07 5.35
C ALA A 169 -1.63 0.68 4.15
N VAL A 170 -2.56 0.03 3.44
CA VAL A 170 -3.17 0.57 2.22
C VAL A 170 -4.48 1.26 2.57
N ASN A 171 -4.62 2.50 2.10
CA ASN A 171 -5.85 3.26 2.21
C ASN A 171 -6.36 3.65 0.83
N CYS A 172 -7.62 4.04 0.74
CA CYS A 172 -8.22 4.50 -0.50
C CYS A 172 -8.68 5.94 -0.39
N ASP A 173 -8.71 6.62 -1.53
CA ASP A 173 -9.30 7.94 -1.65
C ASP A 173 -10.08 8.09 -2.96
N ILE A 174 -11.29 8.64 -2.89
CA ILE A 174 -12.16 8.89 -4.05
C ILE A 174 -12.33 10.40 -4.19
N ILE A 175 -11.60 10.96 -5.15
CA ILE A 175 -11.56 12.40 -5.40
C ILE A 175 -12.61 12.74 -6.46
N LYS A 176 -13.61 13.54 -6.08
CA LYS A 176 -14.64 14.04 -6.99
C LYS A 176 -14.11 15.26 -7.76
N ILE A 177 -13.99 15.13 -9.09
CA ILE A 177 -13.51 16.19 -9.98
C ILE A 177 -14.65 16.85 -10.80
N GLY A 178 -15.82 16.22 -10.88
CA GLY A 178 -16.91 16.66 -11.75
C GLY A 178 -17.50 18.05 -11.47
N ASN A 179 -17.47 18.53 -10.23
CA ASN A 179 -18.04 19.85 -9.88
C ASN A 179 -17.01 20.99 -9.86
N VAL A 180 -15.77 20.74 -10.27
CA VAL A 180 -14.71 21.76 -10.19
C VAL A 180 -14.78 22.74 -11.37
N ILE A 181 -15.27 22.28 -12.52
CA ILE A 181 -15.29 23.06 -13.76
C ILE A 181 -16.70 22.99 -14.36
N ARG A 182 -17.30 24.15 -14.67
CA ARG A 182 -18.64 24.24 -15.27
C ARG A 182 -18.68 23.84 -16.75
N ASN A 183 -17.59 24.09 -17.48
CA ASN A 183 -17.50 23.81 -18.92
C ASN A 183 -16.97 22.38 -19.16
N ASN A 184 -17.76 21.57 -19.85
CA ASN A 184 -17.46 20.16 -20.15
C ASN A 184 -16.22 19.97 -21.04
N ASP A 185 -16.00 20.80 -22.07
CA ASP A 185 -14.83 20.67 -22.95
C ASP A 185 -13.53 20.95 -22.21
N ARG A 186 -13.55 21.97 -21.34
CA ARG A 186 -12.42 22.30 -20.48
C ARG A 186 -12.16 21.19 -19.47
N PHE A 187 -13.21 20.58 -18.94
CA PHE A 187 -13.12 19.44 -18.03
C PHE A 187 -12.45 18.23 -18.70
N VAL A 188 -12.88 17.86 -19.92
CA VAL A 188 -12.27 16.75 -20.66
C VAL A 188 -10.79 17.02 -20.97
N LYS A 189 -10.44 18.24 -21.42
CA LYS A 189 -9.04 18.63 -21.68
C LYS A 189 -8.16 18.57 -20.42
N ARG A 190 -8.66 19.06 -19.27
CA ARG A 190 -7.91 19.00 -18.00
C ARG A 190 -7.84 17.59 -17.41
N ARG A 191 -8.89 16.77 -17.58
CA ARG A 191 -8.85 15.35 -17.19
C ARG A 191 -7.81 14.60 -18.03
N GLN A 192 -7.78 14.84 -19.34
CA GLN A 192 -6.80 14.23 -20.24
C GLN A 192 -5.37 14.62 -19.87
N ARG A 193 -5.16 15.86 -19.39
CA ARG A 193 -3.86 16.33 -18.89
C ARG A 193 -3.34 15.53 -17.68
N ILE A 194 -4.22 15.04 -16.81
CA ILE A 194 -3.82 14.18 -15.66
C ILE A 194 -3.32 12.83 -16.17
N LEU A 195 -3.98 12.28 -17.19
CA LEU A 195 -3.55 11.03 -17.82
C LEU A 195 -2.20 11.21 -18.54
N GLY A 196 -2.05 12.33 -19.26
CA GLY A 196 -0.90 12.62 -20.10
C GLY A 196 -0.93 11.84 -21.42
N PRO A 197 -0.01 12.16 -22.36
CA PRO A 197 0.14 11.40 -23.59
C PRO A 197 0.58 9.97 -23.24
N GLY A 198 -0.16 8.97 -23.74
CA GLY A 198 0.14 7.55 -23.49
C GLY A 198 0.08 7.11 -22.02
N GLY A 199 -0.48 7.91 -21.10
CA GLY A 199 -0.49 7.58 -19.67
C GLY A 199 0.81 7.90 -18.92
N SER A 200 1.77 8.57 -19.56
CA SER A 200 3.09 8.89 -18.98
C SER A 200 3.00 9.70 -17.69
N THR A 201 2.19 10.75 -17.68
CA THR A 201 2.00 11.62 -16.51
C THR A 201 1.35 10.87 -15.34
N LEU A 202 0.35 10.03 -15.64
CA LEU A 202 -0.28 9.18 -14.62
C LEU A 202 0.74 8.21 -14.02
N LYS A 203 1.53 7.54 -14.87
CA LYS A 203 2.56 6.60 -14.41
C LYS A 203 3.63 7.28 -13.56
N ALA A 204 4.04 8.49 -13.91
CA ALA A 204 4.96 9.28 -13.10
C ALA A 204 4.39 9.61 -11.71
N ILE A 205 3.11 10.00 -11.62
CA ILE A 205 2.43 10.24 -10.34
C ILE A 205 2.37 8.96 -9.50
N GLU A 206 2.04 7.83 -10.11
CA GLU A 206 2.01 6.54 -9.41
C GLU A 206 3.36 6.15 -8.82
N LEU A 207 4.45 6.34 -9.58
CA LEU A 207 5.81 6.02 -9.14
C LEU A 207 6.29 6.94 -8.02
N LEU A 208 6.02 8.25 -8.12
CA LEU A 208 6.43 9.22 -7.10
C LEU A 208 5.69 8.98 -5.78
N THR A 209 4.37 8.86 -5.84
CA THR A 209 3.53 8.77 -4.63
C THR A 209 3.39 7.35 -4.09
N GLN A 210 3.93 6.34 -4.77
CA GLN A 210 3.74 4.91 -4.50
C GLN A 210 2.25 4.54 -4.34
N CYS A 211 1.40 5.22 -5.12
CA CYS A 211 -0.04 5.01 -5.12
C CYS A 211 -0.48 4.48 -6.49
N TYR A 212 -1.56 3.69 -6.48
CA TYR A 212 -2.28 3.34 -7.69
C TYR A 212 -3.35 4.38 -7.96
N VAL A 213 -3.40 4.94 -9.17
CA VAL A 213 -4.34 6.02 -9.51
C VAL A 213 -5.13 5.65 -10.76
N LEU A 214 -6.46 5.67 -10.65
CA LEU A 214 -7.37 5.42 -11.76
C LEU A 214 -8.26 6.64 -11.98
N VAL A 215 -8.14 7.23 -13.17
CA VAL A 215 -8.96 8.36 -13.59
C VAL A 215 -10.15 7.83 -14.39
N GLN A 216 -11.37 7.95 -13.86
CA GLN A 216 -12.58 7.50 -14.54
C GLN A 216 -13.72 8.52 -14.44
N GLY A 217 -14.22 8.95 -15.59
CA GLY A 217 -15.39 9.81 -15.68
C GLY A 217 -15.18 11.12 -14.92
N ASN A 218 -15.93 11.28 -13.83
CA ASN A 218 -15.97 12.47 -12.97
C ASN A 218 -15.26 12.28 -11.62
N THR A 219 -14.54 11.16 -11.47
CA THR A 219 -13.83 10.83 -10.24
C THR A 219 -12.43 10.29 -10.53
N VAL A 220 -11.52 10.52 -9.60
CA VAL A 220 -10.21 9.87 -9.57
C VAL A 220 -10.17 9.00 -8.33
N ALA A 221 -9.96 7.69 -8.52
CA ALA A 221 -9.74 6.75 -7.43
C ALA A 221 -8.24 6.62 -7.21
N ALA A 222 -7.79 6.71 -5.96
CA ALA A 222 -6.40 6.52 -5.57
C ALA A 222 -6.32 5.47 -4.45
N MET A 223 -5.28 4.65 -4.46
CA MET A 223 -4.99 3.65 -3.43
C MET A 223 -3.52 3.70 -3.05
N GLY A 224 -3.21 3.72 -1.75
CA GLY A 224 -1.83 3.71 -1.27
C GLY A 224 -1.69 4.24 0.15
N GLY A 225 -0.48 4.67 0.50
CA GLY A 225 -0.18 5.22 1.82
C GLY A 225 -0.79 6.61 2.04
N HIS A 226 -1.01 6.98 3.31
CA HIS A 226 -1.69 8.24 3.66
C HIS A 226 -0.95 9.50 3.17
N LYS A 227 0.39 9.49 3.15
CA LYS A 227 1.21 10.60 2.63
C LYS A 227 1.01 10.76 1.13
N GLY A 228 1.17 9.68 0.37
CA GLY A 228 0.97 9.66 -1.09
C GLY A 228 -0.46 10.07 -1.49
N LEU A 229 -1.49 9.60 -0.77
CA LEU A 229 -2.88 9.99 -1.05
C LEU A 229 -3.12 11.50 -0.89
N LYS A 230 -2.50 12.15 0.11
CA LYS A 230 -2.58 13.62 0.27
C LYS A 230 -1.94 14.36 -0.90
N GLU A 231 -0.80 13.88 -1.36
CA GLU A 231 -0.11 14.45 -2.52
C GLU A 231 -0.92 14.27 -3.80
N VAL A 232 -1.40 13.05 -4.09
CA VAL A 232 -2.27 12.78 -5.25
C VAL A 232 -3.51 13.68 -5.23
N ARG A 233 -4.16 13.82 -4.07
CA ARG A 233 -5.32 14.71 -3.91
C ARG A 233 -4.99 16.16 -4.25
N LYS A 234 -3.84 16.66 -3.78
CA LYS A 234 -3.38 18.02 -4.10
C LYS A 234 -3.13 18.18 -5.60
N ILE A 235 -2.39 17.26 -6.21
CA ILE A 235 -2.07 17.26 -7.65
C ILE A 235 -3.34 17.27 -8.51
N VAL A 236 -4.30 16.40 -8.20
CA VAL A 236 -5.54 16.26 -8.97
C VAL A 236 -6.40 17.53 -8.86
N LEU A 237 -6.55 18.10 -7.66
CA LEU A 237 -7.34 19.31 -7.45
C LEU A 237 -6.68 20.54 -8.10
N ASP A 238 -5.37 20.69 -7.98
CA ASP A 238 -4.64 21.82 -8.57
C ASP A 238 -4.62 21.72 -10.11
N CYS A 239 -4.54 20.50 -10.66
CA CYS A 239 -4.70 20.27 -12.09
C CYS A 239 -6.07 20.74 -12.60
N MET A 240 -7.13 20.49 -11.83
CA MET A 240 -8.48 20.98 -12.15
C MET A 240 -8.61 22.51 -11.99
N LYS A 241 -7.77 23.14 -11.15
CA LYS A 241 -7.68 24.61 -10.98
C LYS A 241 -6.76 25.32 -11.98
N ASN A 242 -6.38 24.65 -13.08
CA ASN A 242 -5.54 25.18 -14.16
C ASN A 242 -4.02 25.13 -13.94
N VAL A 243 -3.52 24.49 -12.89
CA VAL A 243 -2.08 24.21 -12.76
C VAL A 243 -1.74 22.98 -13.61
N HIS A 244 -0.55 22.91 -14.21
CA HIS A 244 -0.14 21.72 -14.97
C HIS A 244 0.45 20.66 -14.00
N PRO A 245 0.09 19.36 -14.10
CA PRO A 245 0.58 18.33 -13.17
C PRO A 245 2.12 18.18 -13.20
N ILE A 246 2.76 18.50 -14.33
CA ILE A 246 4.24 18.52 -14.47
C ILE A 246 4.91 19.40 -13.41
N TYR A 247 4.31 20.54 -13.02
CA TYR A 247 4.90 21.38 -11.98
C TYR A 247 4.96 20.66 -10.62
N HIS A 248 3.91 19.92 -10.28
CA HIS A 248 3.92 19.13 -9.04
C HIS A 248 4.87 17.95 -9.13
N ILE A 249 4.95 17.28 -10.28
CA ILE A 249 5.92 16.19 -10.50
C ILE A 249 7.36 16.72 -10.30
N LYS A 250 7.68 17.90 -10.84
CA LYS A 250 9.00 18.52 -10.69
C LYS A 250 9.30 18.90 -9.24
N VAL A 251 8.32 19.48 -8.54
CA VAL A 251 8.49 19.84 -7.11
C VAL A 251 8.69 18.58 -6.27
N SER A 252 7.83 17.58 -6.42
CA SER A 252 7.95 16.29 -5.73
C SER A 252 9.28 15.60 -6.02
N PHE A 253 9.80 15.69 -7.24
CA PHE A 253 11.11 15.14 -7.58
C PHE A 253 12.26 15.88 -6.87
N ASN A 254 12.17 17.20 -6.73
CA ASN A 254 13.21 18.02 -6.11
C ASN A 254 13.20 18.00 -4.57
N ASP A 255 12.04 17.67 -3.98
CA ASP A 255 11.86 17.55 -2.53
C ASP A 255 12.37 16.21 -1.95
N TYR A 256 12.73 15.23 -2.79
CA TYR A 256 13.42 14.05 -2.29
C TYR A 256 14.77 14.48 -1.71
N PRO A 257 15.08 14.11 -0.45
CA PRO A 257 16.39 14.38 0.11
C PRO A 257 17.39 13.72 -0.82
N LYS A 258 18.24 14.54 -1.46
CA LYS A 258 19.33 14.07 -2.30
C LYS A 258 20.11 13.04 -1.48
N ILE A 259 19.92 11.76 -1.79
CA ILE A 259 20.81 10.71 -1.30
C ILE A 259 22.20 11.17 -1.75
N SER A 260 23.10 11.38 -0.79
CA SER A 260 24.47 11.82 -1.04
C SER A 260 25.05 11.04 -2.23
N PRO A 261 25.68 11.71 -3.21
CA PRO A 261 26.02 11.10 -4.48
C PRO A 261 27.12 10.05 -4.26
N LYS A 262 26.79 8.77 -4.43
CA LYS A 262 27.80 7.71 -4.64
C LYS A 262 27.83 7.18 -6.07
N SER A 263 27.02 7.72 -6.98
CA SER A 263 27.14 7.45 -8.42
C SER A 263 26.68 8.70 -9.17
N GLY A 264 27.60 9.33 -9.91
CA GLY A 264 27.40 10.59 -10.61
C GLY A 264 26.51 10.47 -11.84
N THR A 265 25.22 10.20 -11.64
CA THR A 265 24.22 10.32 -12.70
C THR A 265 23.34 11.53 -12.43
N ASP A 266 23.44 12.52 -13.31
CA ASP A 266 22.72 13.79 -13.17
C ASP A 266 21.20 13.56 -13.17
N PRO A 267 20.45 14.20 -12.26
CA PRO A 267 18.99 14.11 -12.20
C PRO A 267 18.29 14.60 -13.49
N ASN A 268 18.97 15.40 -14.31
CA ASN A 268 18.47 15.86 -15.61
C ASN A 268 18.52 14.78 -16.71
N SER A 269 19.29 13.71 -16.55
CA SER A 269 19.38 12.62 -17.54
C SER A 269 18.10 11.77 -17.60
N LEU A 270 17.37 11.68 -16.48
CA LEU A 270 16.07 10.99 -16.40
C LEU A 270 14.95 11.74 -17.13
N PHE A 271 15.03 13.07 -17.22
CA PHE A 271 14.08 13.87 -18.01
C PHE A 271 14.19 13.56 -19.51
N HIS A 272 15.41 13.37 -20.03
CA HIS A 272 15.64 12.96 -21.41
C HIS A 272 15.14 11.55 -21.71
N MET A 273 15.24 10.60 -20.77
CA MET A 273 14.71 9.25 -20.94
C MET A 273 13.18 9.19 -20.96
N CYS A 274 12.49 10.18 -20.39
CA CYS A 274 11.03 10.21 -20.32
C CYS A 274 10.36 11.00 -21.46
N GLY A 275 11.14 11.53 -22.42
CA GLY A 275 10.64 12.17 -23.65
C GLY A 275 9.82 13.44 -23.43
N LEU A 276 10.07 14.18 -22.35
CA LEU A 276 9.43 15.47 -22.07
C LEU A 276 10.39 16.60 -22.50
N GLU A 277 10.26 17.04 -23.76
CA GLU A 277 10.71 18.39 -24.21
C GLU A 277 9.65 19.45 -23.87
#